data_AF-A0A285PHI7-F1
#
_entry.id   AF-A0A285PHI7-F1
#
_cell.length_a   1.000
_cell.length_b   1.000
_cell.length_c   1.000
_cell.angle_alpha   90.00
_cell.angle_beta   90.00
_cell.angle_gamma   90.00
#
_symmetry.space_group_name_H-M   'P 1'
#
loop_
_entity.id
_entity.type
_entity.pdbx_description
1 polymer ?
#
loop_
_entity_poly.entity_id
_entity_poly.type
_entity_poly.pdbx_seq_one_letter_code
_entity_poly.pdbx_strand_id
1 'polypeptide(L)'
;MKILARFLALSLFCSLLPVSAKANQETGAIQVKVDRAKVMKIARPASMIIIGNPAIADATIKDSQTLIITGKRYGTTNLIVLDSAGEPIADEVLTVSSDRSSSVVVYRGAKRSTLNCSPECDPVYRIGDDPDTLSNLSQQFSQHFSDATSDPAQIDGE
;
A
#
# COMPACT_ATOMS: atom_id res chain seq x y z
N MET A 1 41.07 44.08 56.76
CA MET A 1 39.88 44.84 56.33
C MET A 1 39.53 44.42 54.91
N LYS A 2 38.35 43.81 54.74
CA LYS A 2 37.37 43.94 53.63
C LYS A 2 37.89 44.12 52.18
N ILE A 3 37.41 43.48 51.11
CA ILE A 3 36.41 42.45 50.71
C ILE A 3 36.82 42.08 49.25
N LEU A 4 36.30 40.96 48.73
CA LEU A 4 36.17 40.55 47.32
C LEU A 4 37.27 39.64 46.74
N ALA A 5 37.03 38.34 46.84
CA ALA A 5 37.20 37.45 45.69
C ALA A 5 36.19 36.31 45.86
N ARG A 6 35.03 36.47 45.22
CA ARG A 6 33.91 35.55 45.27
C ARG A 6 33.65 35.09 43.83
N PHE A 7 33.57 33.78 43.66
CA PHE A 7 32.98 33.05 42.53
C PHE A 7 33.73 33.03 41.19
N LEU A 8 34.36 31.88 40.89
CA LEU A 8 34.23 31.27 39.57
C LEU A 8 34.49 29.75 39.65
N ALA A 9 33.57 29.01 40.26
CA ALA A 9 33.47 27.56 40.06
C ALA A 9 32.11 27.28 39.43
N LEU A 10 32.01 27.55 38.13
CA LEU A 10 30.82 27.28 37.33
C LEU A 10 30.87 25.82 36.89
N SER A 11 30.40 24.93 37.77
CA SER A 11 30.13 23.53 37.45
C SER A 11 29.01 23.47 36.40
N LEU A 12 29.40 23.27 35.14
CA LEU A 12 28.50 23.05 34.03
C LEU A 12 27.94 21.62 34.09
N PHE A 13 26.98 21.39 34.99
CA PHE A 13 26.21 20.16 35.06
C PHE A 13 25.14 20.24 33.95
N CYS A 14 25.51 19.82 32.74
CA CYS A 14 24.61 19.73 31.60
C CYS A 14 23.68 18.53 31.83
N SER A 15 22.46 18.82 32.28
CA SER A 15 21.40 17.86 32.51
C SER A 15 21.01 17.19 31.18
N LEU A 16 21.46 15.95 30.95
CA LEU A 16 20.91 15.11 29.88
C LEU A 16 19.47 14.72 30.25
N LEU A 17 18.49 15.43 29.69
CA LEU A 17 17.11 14.96 29.70
C LEU A 17 16.95 13.85 28.67
N PRO A 18 16.51 12.64 29.06
CA PRO A 18 16.18 11.60 28.10
C PRO A 18 14.91 12.01 27.34
N VAL A 19 15.06 12.37 26.06
CA VAL A 19 13.95 12.53 25.13
C VAL A 19 13.35 11.14 24.90
N SER A 20 12.25 10.84 25.58
CA SER A 20 11.47 9.64 25.32
C SER A 20 10.77 9.81 23.97
N ALA A 21 11.29 9.17 22.93
CA ALA A 21 10.60 9.04 21.66
C ALA A 21 9.34 8.19 21.88
N LYS A 22 8.16 8.82 21.83
CA LYS A 22 6.89 8.09 21.74
C LYS A 22 6.86 7.38 20.40
N ALA A 23 7.06 6.07 20.40
CA ALA A 23 6.74 5.23 19.26
C ALA A 23 5.25 5.39 18.97
N ASN A 24 4.92 5.94 17.80
CA ASN A 24 3.55 6.03 17.31
C ASN A 24 3.08 4.60 17.05
N GLN A 25 2.46 3.97 18.04
CA GLN A 25 1.67 2.75 17.86
C GLN A 25 0.48 3.17 17.00
N GLU A 26 0.61 3.02 15.69
CA GLU A 26 -0.48 3.20 14.72
C GLU A 26 -1.51 2.08 14.95
N THR A 27 -2.22 2.21 16.06
CA THR A 27 -3.40 1.40 16.40
C THR A 27 -4.55 2.10 15.70
N GLY A 28 -4.76 1.76 14.44
CA GLY A 28 -5.74 2.45 13.63
C GLY A 28 -5.67 2.02 12.18
N ALA A 29 -6.73 1.34 11.75
CA ALA A 29 -7.11 1.07 10.37
C ALA A 29 -5.99 0.59 9.43
N ILE A 30 -6.04 -0.68 9.03
CA ILE A 30 -5.15 -1.26 8.04
C ILE A 30 -5.39 -0.59 6.69
N GLN A 31 -4.47 0.27 6.27
CA GLN A 31 -4.49 0.83 4.92
C GLN A 31 -3.69 -0.04 3.95
N VAL A 32 -4.35 -0.45 2.85
CA VAL A 32 -3.76 -1.20 1.75
C VAL A 32 -4.03 -0.44 0.44
N LYS A 33 -3.14 -0.57 -0.54
CA LYS A 33 -3.35 -0.02 -1.88
C LYS A 33 -3.95 -1.09 -2.79
N VAL A 34 -4.83 -0.69 -3.71
CA VAL A 34 -5.36 -1.60 -4.72
C VAL A 34 -4.20 -2.22 -5.51
N ASP A 35 -4.31 -3.51 -5.85
CA ASP A 35 -3.31 -4.30 -6.57
C ASP A 35 -1.94 -4.39 -5.85
N ARG A 36 -1.91 -4.09 -4.55
CA ARG A 36 -0.70 -4.20 -3.71
C ARG A 36 -0.96 -5.11 -2.51
N ALA A 37 0.10 -5.80 -2.10
CA ALA A 37 0.14 -6.54 -0.86
C ALA A 37 0.79 -5.71 0.26
N LYS A 38 0.29 -5.88 1.49
CA LYS A 38 0.86 -5.35 2.73
C LYS A 38 1.17 -6.51 3.66
N VAL A 39 2.37 -6.52 4.22
CA VAL A 39 2.77 -7.48 5.25
C VAL A 39 2.39 -6.91 6.61
N MET A 40 1.66 -7.69 7.41
CA MET A 40 1.30 -7.35 8.78
C MET A 40 1.83 -8.42 9.73
N LYS A 41 2.53 -7.97 10.78
CA LYS A 41 2.96 -8.84 11.87
C LYS A 41 1.90 -8.83 12.97
N ILE A 42 1.69 -9.98 13.61
CA ILE A 42 0.73 -10.15 14.70
C ILE A 42 1.41 -10.64 15.97
N ALA A 43 0.80 -10.37 17.12
CA ALA A 43 1.40 -10.62 18.43
C ALA A 43 1.42 -12.11 18.82
N ARG A 44 0.53 -12.94 18.26
CA ARG A 44 0.35 -14.36 18.58
C ARG A 44 0.17 -15.20 17.31
N PRO A 45 0.38 -16.52 17.35
CA PRO A 45 0.12 -17.41 16.23
C PRO A 45 -1.32 -17.34 15.71
N ALA A 46 -1.52 -16.97 14.44
CA ALA A 46 -2.84 -17.03 13.80
C ALA A 46 -3.17 -18.45 13.34
N SER A 47 -4.44 -18.82 13.50
CA SER A 47 -5.01 -20.07 12.97
C SER A 47 -6.10 -19.81 11.92
N MET A 48 -6.81 -18.68 12.02
CA MET A 48 -7.90 -18.34 11.11
C MET A 48 -7.91 -16.85 10.78
N ILE A 49 -8.29 -16.54 9.54
CA ILE A 49 -8.52 -15.18 9.04
C ILE A 49 -9.96 -15.09 8.55
N ILE A 50 -10.61 -13.98 8.87
CA ILE A 50 -11.94 -13.63 8.37
C ILE A 50 -11.87 -12.23 7.76
N ILE A 51 -12.32 -12.12 6.51
CA ILE A 51 -12.50 -10.84 5.80
C ILE A 51 -14.00 -10.63 5.61
N GLY A 52 -14.51 -9.48 6.04
CA GLY A 52 -15.94 -9.17 5.89
C GLY A 52 -16.41 -9.20 4.43
N ASN A 53 -15.64 -8.60 3.51
CA ASN A 53 -15.92 -8.63 2.07
C ASN A 53 -14.68 -9.05 1.24
N PRO A 54 -14.60 -10.31 0.76
CA PRO A 54 -13.47 -10.83 -0.01
C PRO A 54 -13.34 -10.25 -1.42
N ALA A 55 -14.33 -9.47 -1.87
CA ALA A 55 -14.23 -8.72 -3.12
C ALA A 55 -13.47 -7.39 -2.94
N ILE A 56 -13.26 -6.90 -1.70
CA ILE A 56 -12.47 -5.68 -1.41
C ILE A 56 -11.01 -6.04 -1.16
N ALA A 57 -10.76 -7.04 -0.32
CA ALA A 57 -9.40 -7.48 0.03
C ALA A 57 -9.37 -8.99 0.28
N ASP A 58 -8.17 -9.54 0.33
CA ASP A 58 -7.89 -10.92 0.72
C ASP A 58 -6.68 -10.95 1.66
N ALA A 59 -6.54 -12.00 2.47
CA ALA A 59 -5.38 -12.16 3.34
C ALA A 59 -5.01 -13.63 3.54
N THR A 60 -3.71 -13.89 3.60
CA THR A 60 -3.15 -15.24 3.77
C THR A 60 -2.13 -15.27 4.91
N ILE A 61 -2.10 -16.38 5.63
CA ILE A 61 -1.11 -16.65 6.67
C ILE A 61 0.15 -17.16 5.95
N LYS A 62 1.25 -16.39 6.00
CA LYS A 62 2.53 -16.82 5.44
C LYS A 62 3.28 -17.75 6.41
N ASP A 63 3.31 -17.35 7.68
CA ASP A 63 3.84 -18.10 8.80
C ASP A 63 3.02 -17.77 10.05
N SER A 64 3.30 -18.44 11.17
CA SER A 64 2.49 -18.33 12.39
C SER A 64 2.20 -16.88 12.82
N GLN A 65 3.08 -15.92 12.57
CA GLN A 65 2.91 -14.52 13.03
C GLN A 65 2.96 -13.48 11.92
N THR A 66 2.84 -13.90 10.66
CA THR A 66 2.95 -13.01 9.50
C THR A 66 1.79 -13.22 8.54
N LEU A 67 1.05 -12.13 8.29
CA LEU A 67 -0.05 -12.07 7.34
C LEU A 67 0.36 -11.29 6.09
N ILE A 68 -0.05 -11.78 4.93
CA ILE A 68 0.02 -11.05 3.66
C ILE A 68 -1.41 -10.65 3.30
N ILE A 69 -1.65 -9.35 3.25
CA ILE A 69 -2.96 -8.76 2.96
C ILE A 69 -2.90 -8.12 1.57
N THR A 70 -3.78 -8.52 0.65
CA THR A 70 -3.84 -8.02 -0.73
C THR A 70 -5.09 -7.18 -0.93
N GLY A 71 -4.93 -5.93 -1.38
CA GLY A 71 -6.04 -5.08 -1.78
C GLY A 71 -6.52 -5.43 -3.19
N LYS A 72 -7.80 -5.74 -3.37
CA LYS A 72 -8.39 -6.14 -4.66
C LYS A 72 -9.21 -5.04 -5.31
N ARG A 73 -10.04 -4.35 -4.51
CA ARG A 73 -10.89 -3.26 -4.99
C ARG A 73 -11.00 -2.17 -3.93
N TYR A 74 -11.33 -0.97 -4.38
CA TYR A 74 -11.61 0.16 -3.48
C TYR A 74 -12.75 -0.16 -2.51
N GLY A 75 -12.58 0.27 -1.26
CA GLY A 75 -13.61 0.17 -0.25
C GLY A 75 -13.04 0.00 1.15
N THR A 76 -13.96 -0.16 2.10
CA THR A 76 -13.64 -0.43 3.50
C THR A 76 -14.34 -1.72 3.92
N THR A 77 -13.60 -2.61 4.56
CA THR A 77 -14.06 -3.88 5.16
C THR A 77 -13.39 -4.03 6.51
N ASN A 78 -13.64 -5.11 7.23
CA ASN A 78 -12.88 -5.51 8.41
C ASN A 78 -12.01 -6.75 8.15
N LEU A 79 -10.95 -6.88 8.93
CA LEU A 79 -10.09 -8.06 9.04
C LEU A 79 -10.14 -8.54 10.49
N ILE A 80 -10.55 -9.79 10.70
CA ILE A 80 -10.49 -10.47 11.99
C ILE A 80 -9.48 -11.60 11.89
N VAL A 81 -8.59 -11.69 12.88
CA VAL A 81 -7.58 -12.74 12.98
C VAL A 81 -7.79 -13.47 14.30
N LEU A 82 -7.93 -14.79 14.26
CA LEU A 82 -8.16 -15.62 15.44
C LEU A 82 -6.98 -16.57 15.68
N ASP A 83 -6.74 -16.90 16.94
CA ASP A 83 -5.83 -17.98 17.34
C ASP A 83 -6.53 -19.35 17.32
N SER A 84 -5.82 -20.40 17.75
CA SER A 84 -6.34 -21.77 17.78
C SER A 84 -7.45 -21.99 18.82
N ALA A 85 -7.58 -21.12 19.81
CA ALA A 85 -8.65 -21.13 20.80
C ALA A 85 -9.90 -20.37 20.33
N GLY A 86 -9.81 -19.69 19.18
CA GLY A 86 -10.87 -18.85 18.64
C GLY A 86 -10.91 -17.44 19.24
N GLU A 87 -9.87 -17.04 19.99
CA GLU A 87 -9.78 -15.68 20.54
C GLU A 87 -9.28 -14.70 19.48
N PRO A 88 -9.84 -13.47 19.43
CA PRO A 88 -9.37 -12.46 18.50
C PRO A 88 -7.95 -11.97 18.87
N ILE A 89 -7.05 -12.06 17.89
CA ILE A 89 -5.72 -11.45 17.90
C ILE A 89 -5.78 -10.03 17.35
N ALA A 90 -6.61 -9.81 16.32
CA ALA A 90 -6.87 -8.52 15.72
C ALA A 90 -8.33 -8.45 15.23
N ASP A 91 -8.96 -7.30 15.40
CA ASP A 91 -10.25 -6.94 14.80
C ASP A 91 -10.14 -5.49 14.34
N GLU A 92 -9.79 -5.31 13.06
CA GLU A 92 -9.36 -4.03 12.53
C GLU A 92 -10.14 -3.65 11.28
N VAL A 93 -10.38 -2.34 11.12
CA VAL A 93 -10.92 -1.79 9.88
C VAL A 93 -9.83 -1.83 8.81
N LEU A 94 -10.13 -2.41 7.66
CA LEU A 94 -9.26 -2.47 6.49
C LEU A 94 -9.79 -1.57 5.39
N THR A 95 -9.00 -0.58 4.99
CA THR A 95 -9.34 0.35 3.90
C THR A 95 -8.41 0.15 2.72
N VAL A 96 -9.00 -0.13 1.55
CA VAL A 96 -8.28 -0.24 0.27
C VAL A 96 -8.46 1.06 -0.51
N SER A 97 -7.33 1.75 -0.73
CA SER A 97 -7.29 3.03 -1.43
C SER A 97 -6.45 2.95 -2.71
N SER A 98 -6.54 3.97 -3.55
CA SER A 98 -5.69 4.08 -4.75
C SER A 98 -4.24 4.36 -4.36
N ASP A 99 -3.34 3.72 -5.10
CA ASP A 99 -1.96 4.18 -5.22
C ASP A 99 -1.95 5.44 -6.09
N ARG A 100 -2.28 6.59 -5.48
CA ARG A 100 -2.26 7.91 -6.13
C ARG A 100 -0.85 8.47 -6.25
N SER A 101 0.14 7.84 -5.63
CA SER A 101 1.53 8.30 -5.60
C SER A 101 2.10 8.49 -7.01
N SER A 102 1.69 7.63 -7.94
CA SER A 102 2.16 7.62 -9.33
C SER A 102 1.03 7.84 -10.33
N SER A 103 -0.16 8.29 -9.92
CA SER A 103 -1.29 8.39 -10.85
C SER A 103 -1.81 9.81 -10.99
N VAL A 104 -1.90 10.27 -12.23
CA VAL A 104 -2.38 11.60 -12.61
C VAL A 104 -3.71 11.45 -13.33
N VAL A 105 -4.68 12.29 -12.99
CA VAL A 105 -5.95 12.37 -13.70
C VAL A 105 -5.99 13.65 -14.51
N VAL A 106 -6.18 13.53 -15.82
CA VAL A 106 -6.27 14.64 -16.76
C VAL A 106 -7.72 14.80 -17.19
N TYR A 107 -8.26 16.01 -17.05
CA TYR A 107 -9.59 16.38 -17.52
C TYR A 107 -9.47 17.24 -18.79
N ARG A 108 -10.15 16.84 -19.87
CA ARG A 108 -10.28 17.61 -21.12
C ARG A 108 -11.77 17.84 -21.39
N GLY A 109 -12.31 18.91 -20.81
CA GLY A 109 -13.76 19.11 -20.75
C GLY A 109 -14.42 18.04 -19.88
N ALA A 110 -15.45 17.37 -20.40
CA ALA A 110 -16.12 16.26 -19.70
C ALA A 110 -15.35 14.93 -19.78
N LYS A 111 -14.27 14.86 -20.58
CA LYS A 111 -13.48 13.65 -20.76
C LYS A 111 -12.44 13.51 -19.67
N ARG A 112 -12.44 12.37 -18.96
CA ARG A 112 -11.48 12.04 -17.91
C ARG A 112 -10.52 10.95 -18.41
N SER A 113 -9.22 11.14 -18.24
CA SER A 113 -8.20 10.14 -18.55
C SER A 113 -7.28 9.95 -17.35
N THR A 114 -7.03 8.71 -16.96
CA THR A 114 -6.05 8.38 -15.91
C THR A 114 -4.73 7.93 -16.52
N LEU A 115 -3.62 8.43 -15.99
CA LEU A 115 -2.25 8.06 -16.34
C LEU A 115 -1.54 7.46 -15.12
N ASN A 116 -0.56 6.58 -15.35
CA ASN A 116 0.40 6.13 -14.37
C ASN A 116 1.81 6.61 -14.77
N CYS A 117 2.44 7.41 -13.92
CA CYS A 117 3.68 8.11 -14.18
C CYS A 117 4.83 7.55 -13.35
N SER A 118 5.85 6.99 -14.02
CA SER A 118 7.10 6.57 -13.39
C SER A 118 8.18 6.19 -14.42
N PRO A 119 9.11 7.07 -14.84
CA PRO A 119 9.12 8.55 -14.80
C PRO A 119 8.32 9.20 -15.96
N GLU A 120 8.03 8.45 -17.02
CA GLU A 120 7.09 8.83 -18.08
C GLU A 120 5.68 8.34 -17.75
N CYS A 121 4.66 8.93 -18.37
CA CYS A 121 3.26 8.68 -18.05
C CYS A 121 2.58 7.80 -19.10
N ASP A 122 2.22 6.58 -18.70
CA ASP A 122 1.49 5.63 -19.53
C ASP A 122 -0.02 5.70 -19.28
N PRO A 123 -0.86 5.58 -20.32
CA PRO A 123 -2.30 5.54 -20.16
C PRO A 123 -2.74 4.26 -19.44
N VAL A 124 -3.66 4.41 -18.48
CA VAL A 124 -4.29 3.29 -17.79
C VAL A 124 -5.80 3.41 -17.85
N TYR A 125 -6.50 2.28 -17.88
CA TYR A 125 -7.95 2.27 -17.82
C TYR A 125 -8.41 2.24 -16.36
N ARG A 126 -9.18 3.25 -15.93
CA ARG A 126 -9.89 3.23 -14.65
C ARG A 126 -11.39 3.42 -14.82
N ILE A 127 -12.14 2.85 -13.89
CA ILE A 127 -13.60 3.05 -13.82
C ILE A 127 -13.89 4.55 -13.71
N GLY A 128 -14.76 5.03 -14.61
CA GLY A 128 -15.15 6.43 -14.73
C GLY A 128 -14.21 7.30 -15.59
N ASP A 129 -13.27 6.71 -16.33
CA ASP A 129 -12.57 7.40 -17.43
C ASP A 129 -13.44 7.42 -18.71
N ASP A 130 -13.11 8.29 -19.66
CA ASP A 130 -13.82 8.48 -20.93
C ASP A 130 -13.92 7.14 -21.69
N PRO A 131 -15.12 6.68 -22.08
CA PRO A 131 -15.32 5.36 -22.68
C PRO A 131 -14.56 5.18 -24.00
N ASP A 132 -14.33 6.26 -24.75
CA ASP A 132 -13.53 6.23 -25.98
C ASP A 132 -12.06 5.86 -25.71
N THR A 133 -11.55 6.10 -24.50
CA THR A 133 -10.20 5.70 -24.10
C THR A 133 -10.09 4.17 -24.04
N LEU A 134 -11.15 3.48 -23.58
CA LEU A 134 -11.16 2.02 -23.49
C LEU A 134 -11.19 1.38 -24.88
N SER A 135 -12.02 1.87 -25.80
CA SER A 135 -12.10 1.31 -27.15
C SER A 135 -10.77 1.44 -27.89
N ASN A 136 -10.12 2.61 -27.79
CA ASN A 136 -8.83 2.85 -28.41
C ASN A 136 -7.72 1.97 -27.81
N LEU A 137 -7.67 1.85 -26.47
CA LEU A 137 -6.74 0.93 -25.81
C LEU A 137 -6.99 -0.52 -26.23
N SER A 138 -8.25 -0.97 -26.26
CA SER A 138 -8.60 -2.34 -26.65
C SER A 138 -8.21 -2.68 -28.10
N GLN A 139 -8.32 -1.70 -29.01
CA GLN A 139 -7.90 -1.85 -30.40
C GLN A 139 -6.38 -1.93 -30.51
N GLN A 140 -5.64 -1.10 -29.77
CA GLN A 140 -4.17 -1.15 -29.72
C GLN A 140 -3.67 -2.49 -29.14
N PHE A 141 -4.28 -2.98 -28.06
CA PHE A 141 -3.98 -4.31 -27.51
C PHE A 141 -4.23 -5.42 -28.54
N SER A 142 -5.33 -5.35 -29.28
CA SER A 142 -5.67 -6.35 -30.30
C SER A 142 -4.68 -6.34 -31.47
N GLN A 143 -4.30 -5.15 -31.95
CA GLN A 143 -3.31 -4.97 -33.03
C GLN A 143 -1.91 -5.45 -32.59
N HIS A 144 -1.45 -5.04 -31.41
CA HIS A 144 -0.15 -5.47 -30.92
C HIS A 144 -0.10 -7.00 -30.67
N PHE A 145 -1.21 -7.61 -30.27
CA PHE A 145 -1.31 -9.06 -30.12
C PHE A 145 -1.31 -9.79 -31.47
N SER A 146 -2.00 -9.27 -32.49
CA SER A 146 -1.95 -9.84 -33.85
C SER A 146 -0.57 -9.72 -34.49
N ASP A 147 0.14 -8.63 -34.23
CA ASP A 147 1.50 -8.41 -34.74
C ASP A 147 2.49 -9.37 -34.07
N ALA A 148 2.36 -9.59 -32.75
CA ALA A 148 3.16 -10.55 -32.00
C ALA A 148 2.91 -12.02 -32.40
N THR A 149 1.76 -12.33 -33.02
CA THR A 149 1.47 -13.67 -33.56
C THR A 149 1.87 -13.84 -35.03
N SER A 150 2.33 -12.77 -35.69
CA SER A 150 2.71 -12.78 -37.12
C SER A 150 4.21 -12.98 -37.38
N ASP A 151 5.02 -13.16 -36.35
CA ASP A 151 6.44 -13.51 -36.46
C ASP A 151 6.67 -15.02 -36.16
N PRO A 152 6.48 -15.92 -37.13
CA PRO A 152 7.06 -17.25 -37.04
C PRO A 152 8.56 -17.06 -37.23
N ALA A 153 9.31 -17.02 -36.13
CA ALA A 153 10.75 -17.21 -36.16
C ALA A 153 11.05 -18.40 -37.08
N GLN A 154 11.69 -18.08 -38.20
CA GLN A 154 12.12 -18.99 -39.23
C GLN A 154 13.15 -19.92 -38.60
N ILE A 155 12.71 -21.10 -38.12
CA ILE A 155 13.61 -22.20 -37.82
C ILE A 155 13.90 -22.86 -39.16
N ASP A 156 14.84 -22.27 -39.89
CA ASP A 156 15.53 -22.96 -40.98
C ASP A 156 16.35 -24.08 -40.32
N GLY A 157 15.83 -25.29 -40.42
CA GLY A 157 16.58 -26.50 -40.12
C GLY A 157 17.61 -26.72 -41.22
N GLU A 158 18.88 -26.75 -40.83
CA GLU A 158 19.98 -27.35 -41.58
C GLU A 158 20.75 -28.30 -40.65
#